data_AF-A0A7C4VWE6-F1
#
_entry.id   AF-A0A7C4VWE6-F1
#
_cell.length_a   1.000
_cell.length_b   1.000
_cell.length_c   1.000
_cell.angle_alpha   90.00
_cell.angle_beta   90.00
_cell.angle_gamma   90.00
#
_symmetry.space_group_name_H-M   'P 1'
#
loop_
_entity.id
_entity.type
_entity.pdbx_description
1 polymer ?
#
loop_
_entity_poly.entity_id
_entity_poly.type
_entity_poly.pdbx_seq_one_letter_code
_entity_poly.pdbx_strand_id
1 'polypeptide(L)'
;MFLRNNEVRQAVFAYERAKRGPVKDLVIHFRRDEPRIRFDGQNQNGGHTVWLYPAGGQEYFATRPQTANYLYIQEIQFSEDQQIATVNVYRGDGSGYQGRQLTVTRQGTDQWMVTDEVELKAESVK
;
A
#
# COMPACT_ATOMS: atom_id res chain seq x y z
N MET A 1 -8.68 9.88 -12.74
CA MET A 1 -7.77 9.93 -11.56
C MET A 1 -7.76 8.60 -10.82
N PHE A 2 -8.91 8.07 -10.41
CA PHE A 2 -9.01 6.85 -9.59
C PHE A 2 -8.46 5.56 -10.19
N LEU A 3 -8.56 5.37 -11.52
CA LEU A 3 -7.94 4.21 -12.18
C LEU A 3 -6.40 4.19 -11.99
N ARG A 4 -5.76 5.35 -11.98
CA ARG A 4 -4.30 5.46 -11.79
C ARG A 4 -3.87 5.12 -10.37
N ASN A 5 -4.70 5.42 -9.37
CA ASN A 5 -4.43 4.98 -8.00
C ASN A 5 -4.30 3.46 -7.92
N ASN A 6 -5.16 2.74 -8.65
CA ASN A 6 -5.15 1.29 -8.67
C ASN A 6 -3.91 0.71 -9.38
N GLU A 7 -3.47 1.32 -10.48
CA GLU A 7 -2.22 0.93 -11.15
C GLU A 7 -1.01 1.12 -10.22
N VAL A 8 -0.92 2.26 -9.54
CA VAL A 8 0.13 2.54 -8.56
C VAL A 8 0.07 1.54 -7.39
N ARG A 9 -1.11 1.24 -6.84
CA ARG A 9 -1.26 0.23 -5.77
C ARG A 9 -0.82 -1.15 -6.23
N GLN A 10 -1.11 -1.54 -7.47
CA GLN A 10 -0.68 -2.83 -8.01
C GLN A 10 0.85 -2.89 -8.13
N ALA A 11 1.48 -1.82 -8.61
CA ALA A 11 2.94 -1.71 -8.67
C ALA A 11 3.58 -1.80 -7.27
N VAL A 12 3.03 -1.09 -6.29
CA VAL A 12 3.47 -1.13 -4.89
C VAL A 12 3.32 -2.54 -4.31
N PHE A 13 2.16 -3.18 -4.48
CA PHE A 13 1.93 -4.53 -3.97
C PHE A 13 2.86 -5.56 -4.61
N ALA A 14 3.05 -5.50 -5.93
CA ALA A 14 3.96 -6.39 -6.65
C ALA A 14 5.41 -6.22 -6.14
N TYR A 15 5.86 -4.97 -5.95
CA TYR A 15 7.18 -4.67 -5.40
C TYR A 15 7.37 -5.22 -3.98
N GLU A 16 6.45 -4.89 -3.07
CA GLU A 16 6.52 -5.33 -1.67
C GLU A 16 6.47 -6.86 -1.55
N ARG A 17 5.63 -7.51 -2.36
CA ARG A 17 5.55 -8.97 -2.39
C ARG A 17 6.83 -9.60 -2.92
N ALA A 18 7.42 -9.07 -3.98
CA ALA A 18 8.66 -9.59 -4.56
C ALA A 18 9.84 -9.41 -3.60
N LYS A 19 9.93 -8.26 -2.94
CA LYS A 19 11.06 -7.89 -2.08
C LYS A 19 10.99 -8.49 -0.68
N ARG A 20 9.78 -8.58 -0.09
CA ARG A 20 9.57 -8.94 1.32
C ARG A 20 8.62 -10.12 1.52
N GLY A 21 8.16 -10.73 0.45
CA GLY A 21 7.28 -11.89 0.50
C GLY A 21 5.80 -11.54 0.72
N PRO A 22 4.94 -12.57 0.74
CA PRO A 22 3.49 -12.40 0.84
C PRO A 22 3.07 -11.81 2.19
N VAL A 23 1.87 -11.23 2.22
CA VAL A 23 1.20 -10.78 3.45
C VAL A 23 -0.13 -11.47 3.66
N LYS A 24 -0.57 -11.59 4.92
CA LYS A 24 -1.93 -12.09 5.19
C LYS A 24 -2.97 -11.04 4.84
N ASP A 25 -2.80 -9.80 5.25
CA ASP A 25 -3.75 -8.73 4.94
C ASP A 25 -3.11 -7.64 4.08
N LEU A 26 -3.71 -7.38 2.91
CA LEU A 26 -3.43 -6.20 2.10
C LEU A 26 -4.48 -5.16 2.40
N VAL A 27 -4.07 -4.10 3.07
CA VAL A 27 -4.93 -3.01 3.52
C VAL A 27 -4.73 -1.84 2.56
N ILE A 28 -5.81 -1.35 1.98
CA ILE A 28 -5.78 -0.30 0.97
C ILE A 28 -6.50 0.92 1.50
N HIS A 29 -5.79 2.04 1.63
CA HIS A 29 -6.42 3.34 1.82
C HIS A 29 -7.24 3.69 0.58
N PHE A 30 -8.53 3.92 0.76
CA PHE A 30 -9.50 4.00 -0.34
C PHE A 30 -10.57 5.04 -0.09
N ARG A 31 -10.89 5.84 -1.12
CA ARG A 31 -12.02 6.77 -1.15
C ARG A 31 -13.26 6.10 -1.72
N ARG A 32 -14.45 6.53 -1.27
CA ARG A 32 -15.74 5.84 -1.51
C ARG A 32 -16.09 5.63 -2.99
N ASP A 33 -15.62 6.51 -3.85
CA ASP A 33 -15.89 6.55 -5.29
C ASP A 33 -14.82 5.85 -6.15
N GLU A 34 -13.79 5.28 -5.52
CA GLU A 34 -12.78 4.51 -6.24
C GLU A 34 -13.31 3.12 -6.63
N PRO A 35 -12.96 2.58 -7.81
CA PRO A 35 -13.30 1.19 -8.13
C PRO A 35 -12.39 0.25 -7.33
N ARG A 36 -12.98 -0.80 -6.75
CA ARG A 36 -12.22 -1.89 -6.11
C ARG A 36 -11.69 -2.83 -7.19
N ILE A 37 -10.41 -3.18 -7.10
CA ILE A 37 -9.74 -4.08 -8.03
C ILE A 37 -9.24 -5.36 -7.34
N ARG A 38 -8.81 -6.32 -8.15
CA ARG A 38 -8.12 -7.51 -7.67
C ARG A 38 -6.61 -7.26 -7.62
N PHE A 39 -5.96 -7.79 -6.58
CA PHE A 39 -4.51 -7.88 -6.48
C PHE A 39 -4.07 -9.34 -6.64
N ASP A 40 -3.36 -9.63 -7.73
CA ASP A 40 -3.03 -11.00 -8.06
C ASP A 40 -2.03 -11.63 -7.07
N GLY A 41 -2.42 -12.80 -6.55
CA GLY A 41 -1.72 -13.51 -5.50
C GLY A 41 -2.02 -13.06 -4.08
N GLN A 42 -2.81 -12.00 -3.86
CA GLN A 42 -3.19 -11.60 -2.51
C GLN A 42 -4.18 -12.56 -1.87
N ASN A 43 -5.23 -12.96 -2.59
CA ASN A 43 -6.28 -13.83 -2.03
C ASN A 43 -5.94 -15.33 -2.15
N GLN A 44 -4.66 -15.66 -2.30
CA GLN A 44 -4.17 -17.04 -2.31
C GLN A 44 -3.66 -17.39 -0.90
N ASN A 45 -3.73 -18.68 -0.52
CA ASN A 45 -3.20 -19.18 0.76
C ASN A 45 -3.73 -18.46 2.02
N GLY A 46 -4.99 -18.02 1.99
CA GLY A 46 -5.65 -17.37 3.13
C GLY A 46 -5.35 -15.89 3.30
N GLY A 47 -4.79 -15.21 2.29
CA GLY A 47 -4.66 -13.76 2.30
C GLY A 47 -5.98 -13.04 1.98
N HIS A 48 -6.11 -11.79 2.44
CA HIS A 48 -7.30 -10.96 2.30
C HIS A 48 -6.95 -9.55 1.80
N THR A 49 -7.88 -8.93 1.07
CA THR A 49 -7.79 -7.51 0.72
C THR A 49 -8.82 -6.73 1.54
N VAL A 50 -8.36 -5.76 2.34
CA VAL A 50 -9.20 -4.89 3.16
C VAL A 50 -9.19 -3.49 2.54
N TRP A 51 -10.36 -3.01 2.12
CA TRP A 51 -10.53 -1.65 1.61
C TRP A 51 -10.93 -0.74 2.76
N LEU A 52 -10.00 0.11 3.19
CA LEU A 52 -10.11 0.90 4.41
C LEU A 52 -10.39 2.37 4.05
N TYR A 53 -11.59 2.81 4.39
CA TYR A 53 -11.95 4.22 4.31
C TYR A 53 -11.20 5.01 5.40
N PRO A 54 -10.72 6.24 5.15
CA PRO A 54 -9.88 6.99 6.10
C PRO A 54 -10.43 7.04 7.53
N ALA A 55 -11.74 7.27 7.68
CA ALA A 55 -12.37 7.35 9.00
C ALA A 55 -12.36 6.01 9.77
N GLY A 56 -12.27 4.87 9.08
CA GLY A 56 -12.15 3.54 9.70
C GLY A 56 -10.71 3.13 10.01
N GLY A 57 -9.71 3.92 9.58
CA GLY A 57 -8.30 3.60 9.74
C GLY A 57 -7.87 3.48 11.19
N GLN A 58 -8.31 4.43 12.02
CA GLN A 58 -7.94 4.48 13.43
C GLN A 58 -8.42 3.24 14.20
N GLU A 59 -9.67 2.82 14.02
CA GLU A 59 -10.21 1.62 14.68
C GLU A 59 -9.53 0.34 14.18
N TYR A 60 -9.24 0.26 12.89
CA TYR A 60 -8.59 -0.89 12.27
C TYR A 60 -7.20 -1.14 12.85
N PHE A 61 -6.40 -0.08 13.05
CA PHE A 61 -5.05 -0.20 13.60
C PHE A 61 -5.03 -0.19 15.14
N ALA A 62 -6.03 0.38 15.82
CA ALA A 62 -6.14 0.33 17.28
C ALA A 62 -6.45 -1.08 17.80
N THR A 63 -7.23 -1.85 17.04
CA THR A 63 -7.71 -3.18 17.46
C THR A 63 -6.86 -4.33 16.92
N ARG A 64 -6.03 -4.09 15.90
CA ARG A 64 -5.14 -5.11 15.36
C ARG A 64 -3.81 -5.12 16.11
N PRO A 65 -3.32 -6.30 16.51
CA PRO A 65 -2.03 -6.39 17.17
C PRO A 65 -0.93 -5.91 16.22
N GLN A 66 0.09 -5.24 16.77
CA GLN A 66 1.30 -4.85 16.04
C GLN A 66 2.02 -6.07 15.41
N THR A 67 1.68 -7.28 15.86
CA THR A 67 2.17 -8.57 15.36
C THR A 67 1.32 -9.15 14.22
N ALA A 68 0.32 -8.44 13.69
CA ALA A 68 -0.39 -8.88 12.51
C ALA A 68 0.52 -8.80 11.27
N ASN A 69 0.45 -9.82 10.40
CA ASN A 69 1.14 -9.79 9.12
C ASN A 69 0.27 -9.05 8.09
N TYR A 70 0.61 -7.79 7.80
CA TYR A 70 -0.14 -6.97 6.85
C TYR A 70 0.76 -6.02 6.05
N LEU A 71 0.26 -5.57 4.91
CA LEU A 71 0.78 -4.42 4.17
C LEU A 71 -0.34 -3.38 4.07
N TYR A 72 -0.12 -2.20 4.62
CA TYR A 72 -1.01 -1.05 4.45
C TYR A 72 -0.44 -0.10 3.40
N ILE A 73 -1.12 0.02 2.26
CA ILE A 73 -0.83 1.02 1.23
C ILE A 73 -1.68 2.26 1.52
N GLN A 74 -1.02 3.37 1.84
CA GLN A 74 -1.68 4.62 2.20
C GLN A 74 -2.11 5.43 0.97
N GLU A 75 -2.49 6.68 1.22
CA GLU A 75 -2.82 7.65 0.18
C GLU A 75 -1.64 7.88 -0.77
N ILE A 76 -1.97 8.12 -2.04
CA ILE A 76 -1.01 8.33 -3.13
C ILE A 76 -0.94 9.82 -3.45
N GLN A 77 0.26 10.37 -3.48
CA GLN A 77 0.52 11.76 -3.85
C GLN A 77 1.21 11.78 -5.21
N PHE A 78 0.61 12.41 -6.22
CA PHE A 78 1.20 12.54 -7.54
C PHE A 78 1.96 13.85 -7.68
N SER A 79 3.04 13.83 -8.47
CA SER A 79 3.65 15.03 -9.03
C SER A 79 2.67 15.78 -9.95
N GLU A 80 2.94 17.07 -10.21
CA GLU A 80 2.09 17.91 -11.06
C GLU A 80 1.94 17.34 -12.48
N ASP A 81 3.01 16.80 -13.04
CA ASP A 81 3.05 16.16 -14.37
C ASP A 81 2.49 14.73 -14.39
N GLN A 82 2.13 14.20 -13.22
CA GLN A 82 1.58 12.86 -13.00
C GLN A 82 2.47 11.74 -13.56
N GLN A 83 3.79 11.95 -13.59
CA GLN A 83 4.79 10.94 -13.96
C GLN A 83 5.38 10.23 -12.74
N ILE A 84 5.28 10.84 -11.57
CA ILE A 84 5.80 10.31 -10.31
C ILE A 84 4.66 10.27 -9.30
N ALA A 85 4.62 9.20 -8.53
CA ALA A 85 3.74 9.04 -7.39
C ALA A 85 4.56 8.67 -6.17
N THR A 86 4.23 9.26 -5.03
CA THR A 86 4.84 8.95 -3.75
C THR A 86 3.80 8.27 -2.88
N VAL A 87 4.17 7.13 -2.30
CA VAL A 87 3.24 6.26 -1.54
C VAL A 87 3.90 5.83 -0.25
N ASN A 88 3.27 6.16 0.87
CA ASN A 88 3.68 5.61 2.15
C ASN A 88 3.07 4.22 2.34
N VAL A 89 3.88 3.29 2.82
CA VAL A 89 3.46 1.94 3.17
C VAL A 89 3.88 1.59 4.58
N TYR A 90 3.04 0.84 5.28
CA TYR A 90 3.36 0.26 6.58
C TYR A 90 3.21 -1.24 6.52
N ARG A 91 4.23 -1.97 6.95
CA ARG A 91 4.19 -3.43 6.99
C ARG A 91 4.33 -3.91 8.42
N GLY A 92 3.37 -4.71 8.88
CA GLY A 92 3.49 -5.50 10.10
C GLY A 92 3.98 -6.91 9.77
N ASP A 93 4.92 -7.45 10.54
CA ASP A 93 5.56 -8.74 10.24
C ASP A 93 5.49 -9.78 11.36
N GLY A 94 4.77 -9.52 12.44
CA GLY A 94 4.73 -10.41 13.61
C GLY A 94 5.65 -9.98 14.75
N SER A 95 6.66 -9.15 14.47
CA SER A 95 7.63 -8.66 15.46
C SER A 95 7.53 -7.15 15.70
N GLY A 96 6.95 -6.42 14.75
CA GLY A 96 6.66 -5.00 14.83
C GLY A 96 6.09 -4.49 13.52
N TYR A 97 6.13 -3.16 13.34
CA TYR A 97 5.78 -2.55 12.06
C TYR A 97 6.90 -1.63 11.57
N GLN A 98 7.03 -1.52 10.25
CA GLN A 98 8.02 -0.67 9.62
C GLN A 98 7.37 0.17 8.51
N GLY A 99 7.60 1.48 8.56
CA GLY A 99 7.11 2.44 7.57
C GLY A 99 8.14 2.68 6.47
N ARG A 100 7.67 2.85 5.23
CA ARG A 100 8.48 3.25 4.09
C ARG A 100 7.73 4.23 3.21
N GLN A 101 8.48 5.11 2.56
CA GLN A 101 7.99 5.93 1.47
C GLN A 101 8.56 5.35 0.18
N LEU A 102 7.67 5.05 -0.77
CA LEU A 102 8.03 4.53 -2.09
C LEU A 102 7.84 5.61 -3.13
N THR A 103 8.80 5.75 -4.02
CA THR A 103 8.65 6.53 -5.26
C THR A 103 8.30 5.58 -6.39
N VAL A 104 7.20 5.86 -7.07
CA VAL A 104 6.67 5.07 -8.17
C VAL A 104 6.69 5.93 -9.43
N THR A 105 7.42 5.50 -10.44
CA THR A 105 7.57 6.23 -11.71
C THR A 105 6.79 5.54 -12.81
N ARG A 106 6.15 6.34 -13.67
CA ARG A 106 5.48 5.88 -14.88
C ARG A 106 6.51 5.52 -15.95
N GLN A 107 6.46 4.29 -16.47
CA GLN A 107 7.39 3.74 -17.47
C GLN A 107 6.76 3.62 -18.87
N GLY A 108 5.50 4.03 -19.03
CA GLY A 108 4.75 3.96 -20.29
C GLY A 108 3.32 4.43 -20.09
N THR A 109 2.43 4.17 -21.06
CA THR A 109 1.05 4.66 -20.98
C THR A 109 0.34 4.17 -19.72
N ASP A 110 0.48 2.90 -19.31
CA ASP A 110 -0.23 2.36 -18.14
C ASP A 110 0.67 1.48 -17.25
N GLN A 111 1.98 1.76 -17.24
CA GLN A 111 2.95 0.99 -16.46
C GLN A 111 3.58 1.86 -15.39
N TRP A 112 3.46 1.42 -14.15
CA TRP A 112 4.04 2.05 -12.97
C TRP A 112 5.01 1.08 -12.31
N MET A 113 6.15 1.60 -11.83
CA MET A 113 7.17 0.80 -11.17
C MET A 113 7.77 1.56 -10.00
N VAL A 114 8.00 0.87 -8.88
CA VAL A 114 8.75 1.43 -7.75
C VAL A 114 10.20 1.61 -8.17
N THR A 115 10.71 2.84 -8.08
CA THR A 115 12.07 3.23 -8.49
C THR A 115 12.96 3.63 -7.32
N ASP A 116 12.37 4.01 -6.19
CA ASP A 116 13.10 4.35 -4.97
C ASP A 116 12.31 3.97 -3.71
N GLU A 117 13.03 3.76 -2.61
CA GLU A 117 12.44 3.56 -1.29
C GLU A 117 13.25 4.29 -0.20
N VAL A 118 12.55 4.91 0.74
CA VAL A 118 13.13 5.51 1.95
C VAL A 118 12.43 4.95 3.17
N GLU A 119 13.19 4.53 4.17
CA GLU A 119 12.65 4.09 5.45
C GLU A 119 12.13 5.29 6.26
N LEU A 120 10.90 5.18 6.77
CA LEU A 120 10.32 6.18 7.64
C LEU A 120 10.78 5.93 9.08
N LYS A 121 11.30 6.98 9.73
CA LYS A 121 11.60 6.92 11.17
C LYS A 121 10.32 6.67 11.95
N ALA A 122 10.42 5.92 13.05
CA ALA A 122 9.30 5.44 13.87
C ALA A 122 8.41 6.53 14.51
N GLU A 123 8.66 7.82 14.27
CA GLU A 123 7.93 8.95 14.86
C GLU A 123 6.66 9.36 14.08
N SER A 124 6.30 8.66 13.00
CA SER A 124 5.29 9.14 12.05
C SER A 124 4.04 8.24 11.91
N VAL A 125 3.60 7.61 12.99
CA VAL A 125 2.25 7.00 13.04
C VAL A 125 1.48 7.64 14.19
N LYS A 126 0.71 8.68 13.86
CA LYS A 126 -0.36 9.22 14.71
C LYS A 126 -1.70 8.83 14.11
#